data_AF-A0A7J8KCA1-F1
#
_entry.id   AF-A0A7J8KCA1-F1
#
_cell.length_a   1.000
_cell.length_b   1.000
_cell.length_c   1.000
_cell.angle_alpha   90.00
_cell.angle_beta   90.00
_cell.angle_gamma   90.00
#
_symmetry.space_group_name_H-M   'P 1'
#
loop_
_entity.id
_entity.type
_entity.pdbx_description
1 polymer ?
#
loop_
_entity_poly.entity_id
_entity_poly.type
_entity_poly.pdbx_seq_one_letter_code
_entity_poly.pdbx_strand_id
1 'polypeptide(L)'
;MLLAGRVRKQEEVAVIQEVLEKHFKKKLCPQSLFSKENVLKLLSKLSTQISTLESKFSHIVWTESMRRLAMLVGRALEFCEPVLLIGDTGCGKTTICQVFAALANQKLYSVNCHLHMETSDFLGGLRPVRQKPKDKEETDTARLFEWHDGPLVLAIKEDGFFLLDEISLADDSVLERLNSVLEVEKSLVLAEKGSLEDKDSEVELLTAGQKFRILATMNPGGDFGKKEVKPCS
;
A
#
# COMPACT_ATOMS: atom_id res chain seq x y z
N MET A 1 4.36 19.89 10.51
CA MET A 1 3.48 20.23 9.37
C MET A 1 2.84 19.01 8.70
N LEU A 2 3.43 17.80 8.74
CA LEU A 2 2.78 16.59 8.19
C LEU A 2 1.45 16.27 8.90
N LEU A 3 1.38 16.51 10.22
CA LEU A 3 0.13 16.41 10.98
C LEU A 3 -0.97 17.36 10.44
N ALA A 4 -0.66 18.64 10.23
CA ALA A 4 -1.60 19.59 9.59
C ALA A 4 -1.97 19.19 8.16
N GLY A 5 -1.03 18.60 7.40
CA GLY A 5 -1.27 18.09 6.06
C GLY A 5 -2.20 16.87 6.00
N ARG A 6 -2.29 16.10 7.09
CA ARG A 6 -3.19 14.94 7.22
C ARG A 6 -4.63 15.35 7.57
N VAL A 7 -4.83 16.58 8.01
CA VAL A 7 -6.13 17.09 8.46
C VAL A 7 -6.88 17.75 7.30
N ARG A 8 -8.20 17.52 7.25
CA ARG A 8 -9.10 17.99 6.18
C ARG A 8 -9.76 19.33 6.51
N LYS A 9 -9.98 19.64 7.79
CA LYS A 9 -10.67 20.87 8.22
C LYS A 9 -9.70 22.04 8.32
N GLN A 10 -10.02 23.13 7.64
CA GLN A 10 -9.16 24.31 7.60
C GLN A 10 -8.94 24.94 8.99
N GLU A 11 -9.94 24.85 9.87
CA GLU A 11 -9.86 25.30 11.27
C GLU A 11 -8.80 24.54 12.06
N GLU A 12 -8.80 23.21 11.96
CA GLU A 12 -7.81 22.36 12.63
C GLU A 12 -6.40 22.57 12.05
N VAL A 13 -6.29 22.79 10.73
CA VAL A 13 -5.02 23.16 10.08
C VAL A 13 -4.47 24.47 10.67
N ALA A 14 -5.33 25.47 10.85
CA ALA A 14 -4.94 26.77 11.42
C ALA A 14 -4.45 26.61 12.87
N VAL A 15 -5.18 25.84 13.70
CA VAL A 15 -4.78 25.55 15.09
C VAL A 15 -3.42 24.84 15.14
N ILE A 16 -3.22 23.80 14.33
CA ILE A 16 -1.94 23.08 14.29
C ILE A 16 -0.81 23.99 13.82
N GLN A 17 -1.07 24.85 12.83
CA GLN A 17 -0.07 25.81 12.35
C GLN A 17 0.33 26.78 13.46
N GLU A 18 -0.63 27.38 14.15
CA GLU A 18 -0.36 28.31 15.25
C GLU A 18 0.50 27.66 16.35
N VAL A 19 0.13 26.46 16.79
CA VAL A 19 0.88 25.71 17.81
C VAL A 19 2.30 25.42 17.33
N LEU A 20 2.48 24.98 16.08
CA LEU A 20 3.81 24.71 15.55
C LEU A 20 4.67 25.97 15.43
N GLU A 21 4.12 27.07 14.92
CA GLU A 21 4.85 28.33 14.78
C GLU A 21 5.27 28.88 16.15
N LYS A 22 4.39 28.77 17.15
CA LYS A 22 4.66 29.16 18.54
C LYS A 22 5.83 28.39 19.15
N HIS A 23 5.87 27.08 18.95
CA HIS A 23 6.92 26.22 19.55
C HIS A 23 8.23 26.19 18.75
N PHE A 24 8.18 26.29 17.42
CA PHE A 24 9.37 26.20 16.56
C PHE A 24 9.94 27.55 16.11
N LYS A 25 9.26 28.67 16.44
CA LYS A 25 9.68 30.05 16.12
C LYS A 25 10.01 30.28 14.63
N LYS A 26 9.32 29.57 13.74
CA LYS A 26 9.44 29.72 12.28
C LYS A 26 8.06 29.88 11.67
N LYS A 27 7.90 30.85 10.76
CA LYS A 27 6.69 30.98 9.95
C LYS A 27 6.58 29.81 8.98
N LEU A 28 5.39 29.23 8.87
CA LEU A 28 5.10 28.11 7.98
C LEU A 28 4.37 28.62 6.74
N CYS A 29 4.91 28.31 5.56
CA CYS A 29 4.29 28.65 4.26
C CYS A 29 3.95 27.35 3.50
N PRO A 30 2.70 26.84 3.56
CA PRO A 30 2.31 25.60 2.89
C PRO A 30 2.59 25.59 1.38
N GLN A 31 2.37 26.73 0.70
CA GLN A 31 2.64 26.88 -0.74
C GLN A 31 4.12 26.67 -1.10
N SER A 32 5.03 27.13 -0.23
CA SER A 32 6.46 26.86 -0.41
C SER A 32 6.79 25.41 -0.08
N LEU A 33 6.18 24.81 0.94
CA LEU A 33 6.47 23.41 1.31
C LEU A 33 6.06 22.43 0.20
N PHE A 34 4.92 22.66 -0.44
CA PHE A 34 4.39 21.84 -1.53
C PHE A 34 4.76 22.40 -2.92
N SER A 35 5.82 23.21 -3.00
CA SER A 35 6.32 23.73 -4.26
C SER A 35 6.84 22.61 -5.15
N LYS A 36 6.86 22.86 -6.47
CA LYS A 36 7.38 21.91 -7.45
C LYS A 36 8.84 21.55 -7.16
N GLU A 37 9.68 22.50 -6.76
CA GLU A 37 11.08 22.21 -6.46
C GLU A 37 11.21 21.26 -5.25
N ASN A 38 10.42 21.47 -4.20
CA ASN A 38 10.48 20.63 -3.00
C ASN A 38 9.98 19.21 -3.25
N VAL A 39 8.95 19.05 -4.10
CA VAL A 39 8.51 17.73 -4.57
C VAL A 39 9.64 17.05 -5.34
N LEU A 40 10.22 17.71 -6.33
CA LEU A 40 11.32 17.13 -7.11
C LEU A 40 12.53 16.80 -6.23
N LYS A 41 12.83 17.62 -5.23
CA LYS A 41 13.89 17.36 -4.25
C LYS A 41 13.60 16.13 -3.38
N LEU A 42 12.35 15.93 -2.97
CA LEU A 42 11.94 14.74 -2.24
C LEU A 42 12.02 13.49 -3.13
N LEU A 43 11.46 13.55 -4.34
CA LEU A 43 11.46 12.43 -5.28
C LEU A 43 12.88 12.05 -5.68
N SER A 44 13.76 13.02 -5.94
CA SER A 44 15.18 12.75 -6.24
C SER A 44 15.94 12.12 -5.08
N LYS A 45 15.65 12.51 -3.83
CA LYS A 45 16.24 11.87 -2.64
C LYS A 45 15.77 10.41 -2.49
N LEU A 46 14.51 10.15 -2.82
CA LEU A 46 13.89 8.82 -2.71
C LEU A 46 14.23 7.89 -3.88
N SER A 47 14.71 8.43 -5.01
CA SER A 47 14.98 7.63 -6.20
C SER A 47 16.47 7.35 -6.40
N THR A 48 16.77 6.16 -6.91
CA THR A 48 18.04 5.89 -7.60
C THR A 48 17.97 6.23 -9.10
N GLN A 49 16.79 6.56 -9.66
CA GLN A 49 16.54 6.69 -11.10
C GLN A 49 15.46 7.75 -11.45
N ILE A 50 15.78 9.03 -11.36
CA ILE A 50 14.88 10.14 -11.79
C ILE A 50 14.45 10.00 -13.26
N SER A 51 15.32 9.47 -14.12
CA SER A 51 15.03 9.23 -15.55
C SER A 51 13.84 8.27 -15.77
N THR A 52 13.59 7.35 -14.85
CA THR A 52 12.44 6.44 -14.89
C THR A 52 11.12 7.18 -14.67
N LEU A 53 11.13 8.25 -13.85
CA LEU A 53 9.97 9.11 -13.65
C LEU A 53 9.63 9.89 -14.92
N GLU A 54 10.64 10.51 -15.54
CA GLU A 54 10.46 11.33 -16.73
C GLU A 54 9.98 10.50 -17.93
N SER A 55 10.43 9.26 -18.07
CA SER A 55 10.00 8.37 -19.16
C SER A 55 8.62 7.73 -18.91
N LYS A 56 8.38 7.15 -17.72
CA LYS A 56 7.13 6.42 -17.44
C LYS A 56 5.94 7.33 -17.10
N PHE A 57 6.22 8.51 -16.54
CA PHE A 57 5.19 9.39 -15.98
C PHE A 57 5.24 10.83 -16.52
N SER A 58 5.79 11.03 -17.72
CA SER A 58 5.76 12.32 -18.44
C SER A 58 4.36 12.90 -18.62
N HIS A 59 3.35 12.02 -18.68
CA HIS A 59 1.95 12.39 -18.85
C HIS A 59 1.29 12.91 -17.55
N ILE A 60 1.93 12.76 -16.39
CA ILE A 60 1.38 13.22 -15.12
C ILE A 60 1.49 14.74 -15.02
N VAL A 61 0.34 15.39 -14.84
CA VAL A 61 0.27 16.82 -14.52
C VAL A 61 0.34 17.00 -13.00
N TRP A 62 1.43 17.61 -12.53
CA TRP A 62 1.65 17.91 -11.11
C TRP A 62 0.83 19.11 -10.64
N THR A 63 -0.47 18.91 -10.42
CA THR A 63 -1.36 19.89 -9.79
C THR A 63 -0.96 20.17 -8.34
N GLU A 64 -1.46 21.26 -7.74
CA GLU A 64 -1.18 21.57 -6.33
C GLU A 64 -1.57 20.44 -5.38
N SER A 65 -2.76 19.85 -5.58
CA SER A 65 -3.24 18.72 -4.80
C SER A 65 -2.33 17.50 -4.94
N MET A 66 -1.87 17.18 -6.17
CA MET A 66 -0.96 16.06 -6.41
C MET A 66 0.41 16.30 -5.79
N ARG A 67 0.94 17.53 -5.85
CA ARG A 67 2.21 17.90 -5.19
C ARG A 67 2.11 17.76 -3.67
N ARG A 68 1.02 18.22 -3.08
CA ARG A 68 0.74 18.04 -1.64
C ARG A 68 0.69 16.56 -1.29
N LEU A 69 -0.07 15.76 -2.05
CA LEU A 69 -0.18 14.31 -1.84
C LEU A 69 1.19 13.63 -1.92
N ALA A 70 1.98 13.93 -2.95
CA ALA A 70 3.32 13.39 -3.14
C ALA A 70 4.25 13.70 -1.97
N MET A 71 4.23 14.94 -1.46
CA MET A 71 5.04 15.31 -0.30
C MET A 71 4.64 14.52 0.96
N LEU A 72 3.34 14.36 1.21
CA LEU A 72 2.86 13.64 2.39
C LEU A 72 3.19 12.15 2.32
N VAL A 73 2.92 11.52 1.17
CA VAL A 73 3.20 10.10 0.93
C VAL A 73 4.69 9.84 0.98
N GLY A 74 5.50 10.61 0.26
CA GLY A 74 6.94 10.39 0.20
C GLY A 74 7.59 10.50 1.58
N ARG A 75 7.13 11.42 2.44
CA ARG A 75 7.61 11.50 3.82
C ARG A 75 7.17 10.31 4.67
N ALA A 76 5.92 9.86 4.57
CA ALA A 76 5.48 8.67 5.30
C ALA A 76 6.27 7.42 4.90
N LEU A 77 6.55 7.27 3.60
CA LEU A 77 7.37 6.17 3.06
C LEU A 77 8.84 6.23 3.51
N GLU A 78 9.41 7.43 3.72
CA GLU A 78 10.74 7.61 4.33
C GLU A 78 10.80 7.01 5.75
N PHE A 79 9.70 7.09 6.51
CA PHE A 79 9.59 6.56 7.88
C PHE A 79 9.00 5.14 7.94
N CYS A 80 8.82 4.49 6.78
CA CYS A 80 8.24 3.14 6.68
C CYS A 80 6.83 3.03 7.32
N GLU A 81 6.08 4.13 7.35
CA GLU A 81 4.71 4.17 7.88
C GLU A 81 3.72 3.59 6.85
N PRO A 82 2.74 2.76 7.26
CA PRO A 82 1.59 2.44 6.42
C PRO A 82 0.82 3.70 6.04
N VAL A 83 0.39 3.81 4.79
CA VAL A 83 -0.25 5.04 4.26
C VAL A 83 -1.67 4.76 3.80
N LEU A 84 -2.66 5.44 4.39
CA LEU A 84 -4.03 5.48 3.87
C LEU A 84 -4.30 6.82 3.19
N LEU A 85 -4.71 6.77 1.92
CA LEU A 85 -5.05 7.93 1.10
C LEU A 85 -6.56 8.08 0.96
N ILE A 86 -7.09 9.20 1.43
CA ILE A 86 -8.51 9.53 1.37
C ILE A 86 -8.71 10.78 0.52
N GLY A 87 -9.58 10.71 -0.49
CA GLY A 87 -9.95 11.83 -1.35
C GLY A 87 -10.86 11.37 -2.48
N ASP A 88 -11.39 12.28 -3.28
CA ASP A 88 -12.36 11.94 -4.33
C ASP A 88 -11.78 11.04 -5.43
N THR A 89 -12.64 10.41 -6.22
CA THR A 89 -12.21 9.64 -7.38
C THR A 89 -11.48 10.55 -8.38
N GLY A 90 -10.40 10.04 -8.99
CA GLY A 90 -9.65 10.79 -10.00
C GLY A 90 -8.67 11.84 -9.45
N CYS A 91 -8.50 11.96 -8.12
CA CYS A 91 -7.51 12.90 -7.54
C CYS A 91 -6.05 12.41 -7.53
N GLY A 92 -5.77 11.23 -8.13
CA GLY A 92 -4.41 10.71 -8.32
C GLY A 92 -3.86 9.82 -7.20
N LYS A 93 -4.72 9.29 -6.31
CA LYS A 93 -4.31 8.40 -5.19
C LYS A 93 -3.58 7.14 -5.68
N THR A 94 -4.20 6.36 -6.55
CA THR A 94 -3.59 5.15 -7.11
C THR A 94 -2.34 5.49 -7.93
N THR A 95 -2.38 6.59 -8.68
CA THR A 95 -1.27 7.07 -9.50
C THR A 95 -0.04 7.42 -8.65
N ILE A 96 -0.21 8.07 -7.49
CA ILE A 96 0.94 8.42 -6.65
C ILE A 96 1.61 7.17 -6.06
N CYS A 97 0.84 6.14 -5.73
CA CYS A 97 1.38 4.85 -5.28
C CYS A 97 2.25 4.20 -6.36
N GLN A 98 1.78 4.22 -7.62
CA GLN A 98 2.54 3.72 -8.77
C GLN A 98 3.84 4.50 -9.00
N VAL A 99 3.79 5.82 -8.86
CA VAL A 99 4.98 6.68 -8.96
C VAL A 99 6.02 6.30 -7.91
N PHE A 100 5.63 6.16 -6.64
CA PHE A 100 6.58 5.83 -5.57
C PHE A 100 7.18 4.43 -5.71
N ALA A 101 6.38 3.42 -6.08
CA ALA A 101 6.91 2.08 -6.31
C ALA A 101 7.94 2.07 -7.45
N ALA A 102 7.66 2.79 -8.54
CA ALA A 102 8.58 2.92 -9.66
C ALA A 102 9.86 3.68 -9.30
N LEU A 103 9.76 4.76 -8.52
CA LEU A 103 10.93 5.52 -8.03
C LEU A 103 11.82 4.70 -7.11
N ALA A 104 11.23 3.83 -6.30
CA ALA A 104 11.94 2.91 -5.43
C ALA A 104 12.48 1.66 -6.16
N ASN A 105 12.19 1.54 -7.47
CA ASN A 105 12.50 0.37 -8.30
C ASN A 105 12.00 -0.94 -7.67
N GLN A 106 10.78 -0.89 -7.13
CA GLN A 106 10.10 -2.03 -6.50
C GLN A 106 8.81 -2.35 -7.25
N LYS A 107 8.43 -3.62 -7.23
CA LYS A 107 7.17 -4.07 -7.83
C LYS A 107 6.00 -3.61 -6.96
N LEU A 108 4.94 -3.14 -7.62
CA LEU A 108 3.67 -2.80 -6.98
C LEU A 108 2.67 -3.94 -7.17
N TYR A 109 2.26 -4.53 -6.07
CA TYR A 109 1.20 -5.51 -6.00
C TYR A 109 -0.08 -4.82 -5.57
N SER A 110 -1.04 -4.68 -6.47
CA SER A 110 -2.31 -4.01 -6.19
C SER A 110 -3.47 -4.99 -6.15
N VAL A 111 -4.36 -4.81 -5.18
CA VAL A 111 -5.66 -5.48 -5.10
C VAL A 111 -6.74 -4.40 -5.04
N ASN A 112 -7.75 -4.52 -5.89
CA ASN A 112 -8.91 -3.64 -5.86
C ASN A 112 -10.00 -4.25 -4.98
N CYS A 113 -10.32 -3.61 -3.87
CA CYS A 113 -11.29 -4.10 -2.91
C CYS A 113 -12.72 -3.99 -3.45
N HIS A 114 -13.56 -4.92 -3.02
CA HIS A 114 -14.96 -5.03 -3.41
C HIS A 114 -15.74 -5.80 -2.33
N LEU A 115 -17.08 -5.71 -2.35
CA LEU A 115 -17.96 -6.25 -1.30
C LEU A 115 -17.87 -7.77 -1.11
N HIS A 116 -17.43 -8.51 -2.13
CA HIS A 116 -17.33 -9.97 -2.10
C HIS A 116 -15.88 -10.45 -2.02
N MET A 117 -14.98 -9.54 -1.65
CA MET A 117 -13.56 -9.87 -1.48
C MET A 117 -13.39 -10.85 -0.34
N GLU A 118 -12.54 -11.84 -0.55
CA GLU A 118 -12.14 -12.82 0.44
C GLU A 118 -10.67 -12.65 0.82
N THR A 119 -10.27 -13.24 1.95
CA THR A 119 -8.86 -13.32 2.36
C THR A 119 -7.97 -13.95 1.28
N SER A 120 -8.53 -14.90 0.53
CA SER A 120 -7.83 -15.62 -0.54
C SER A 120 -7.42 -14.70 -1.72
N ASP A 121 -8.09 -13.56 -1.91
CA ASP A 121 -7.79 -12.62 -2.99
C ASP A 121 -6.43 -11.93 -2.84
N PHE A 122 -5.96 -11.74 -1.60
CA PHE A 122 -4.67 -11.12 -1.33
C PHE A 122 -3.65 -12.02 -0.64
N LEU A 123 -4.07 -13.02 0.14
CA LEU A 123 -3.16 -14.01 0.72
C LEU A 123 -2.79 -15.11 -0.28
N GLY A 124 -3.73 -15.48 -1.14
CA GLY A 124 -3.61 -16.65 -2.00
C GLY A 124 -4.46 -17.82 -1.52
N GLY A 125 -4.34 -18.94 -2.22
CA GLY A 125 -5.17 -20.10 -1.95
C GLY A 125 -4.76 -21.31 -2.77
N LEU A 126 -5.35 -22.45 -2.44
CA LEU A 126 -5.17 -23.68 -3.19
C LEU A 126 -5.86 -23.58 -4.56
N ARG A 127 -5.11 -23.88 -5.62
CA ARG A 127 -5.58 -23.93 -7.00
C ARG A 127 -5.40 -25.35 -7.55
N PRO A 128 -6.34 -25.83 -8.39
CA PRO A 128 -6.21 -27.14 -8.99
C PRO A 128 -5.02 -27.18 -9.96
N VAL A 129 -4.22 -28.23 -9.87
CA VAL A 129 -3.07 -28.43 -10.76
C VAL A 129 -3.59 -28.78 -12.16
N ARG A 130 -3.30 -27.94 -13.16
CA ARG A 130 -3.62 -28.25 -14.56
C ARG A 130 -2.47 -29.06 -15.15
N GLN A 131 -2.67 -30.37 -15.29
CA GLN A 131 -1.72 -31.23 -16.00
C GLN A 131 -1.55 -30.73 -17.45
N LYS A 132 -0.33 -30.30 -17.80
CA LYS A 132 -0.03 -29.95 -19.20
C LYS A 132 0.06 -31.25 -19.99
N PRO A 133 -0.52 -31.34 -21.19
CA PRO A 133 -0.55 -32.57 -21.98
C PRO A 133 0.82 -33.09 -22.43
N LYS A 134 1.91 -32.36 -22.17
CA LYS A 134 3.29 -32.73 -22.52
C LYS A 134 4.05 -33.44 -21.41
N ASP A 135 3.53 -33.48 -20.18
CA ASP A 135 4.21 -34.08 -19.02
C ASP A 135 3.62 -35.47 -18.73
N LYS A 136 3.60 -36.34 -19.75
CA LYS A 136 3.11 -37.73 -19.67
C LYS A 136 4.19 -38.74 -19.26
N GLU A 137 5.35 -38.28 -18.83
CA GLU A 137 6.42 -39.15 -18.32
C GLU A 137 6.61 -38.87 -16.82
N GLU A 138 6.02 -39.78 -16.02
CA GLU A 138 6.39 -40.07 -14.62
C GLU A 138 6.42 -38.93 -13.60
N THR A 139 5.36 -38.12 -13.52
CA THR A 139 5.15 -37.26 -12.33
C THR A 139 3.82 -37.57 -11.64
N ASP A 140 3.96 -37.83 -10.34
CA ASP A 140 2.95 -38.18 -9.35
C ASP A 140 1.55 -37.63 -9.62
N THR A 141 0.63 -38.53 -9.98
CA THR A 141 -0.79 -38.24 -10.18
C THR A 141 -1.53 -37.79 -8.91
N ALA A 142 -0.84 -37.69 -7.76
CA ALA A 142 -1.47 -37.46 -6.47
C ALA A 142 -1.73 -35.98 -6.11
N ARG A 143 -1.00 -35.01 -6.69
CA ARG A 143 -1.12 -33.60 -6.26
C ARG A 143 -2.24 -32.87 -6.99
N LEU A 144 -3.46 -32.96 -6.45
CA LEU A 144 -4.67 -32.35 -7.02
C LEU A 144 -4.69 -30.82 -6.89
N PHE A 145 -4.04 -30.28 -5.86
CA PHE A 145 -4.03 -28.85 -5.55
C PHE A 145 -2.62 -28.36 -5.23
N GLU A 146 -2.31 -27.15 -5.68
CA GLU A 146 -1.09 -26.43 -5.33
C GLU A 146 -1.44 -25.08 -4.69
N TRP A 147 -0.64 -24.67 -3.72
CA TRP A 147 -0.78 -23.34 -3.13
C TRP A 147 -0.27 -22.30 -4.12
N HIS A 148 -1.07 -21.26 -4.34
CA HIS A 148 -0.68 -20.11 -5.12
C HIS A 148 -0.67 -18.86 -4.24
N ASP A 149 0.50 -18.26 -4.08
CA ASP A 149 0.68 -17.02 -3.31
C ASP A 149 -0.17 -15.88 -3.90
N GLY A 150 -0.81 -15.13 -3.01
CA GLY A 150 -1.56 -13.92 -3.37
C GLY A 150 -0.68 -12.66 -3.39
N PRO A 151 -1.22 -11.54 -3.89
CA PRO A 151 -0.51 -10.26 -3.99
C PRO A 151 0.21 -9.78 -2.72
N LEU A 152 -0.38 -9.93 -1.53
CA LEU A 152 0.27 -9.54 -0.28
C LEU A 152 1.48 -10.41 0.02
N VAL A 153 1.33 -11.73 -0.14
CA VAL A 153 2.41 -12.69 0.11
C VAL A 153 3.58 -12.45 -0.84
N LEU A 154 3.29 -12.24 -2.12
CA LEU A 154 4.31 -11.90 -3.12
C LEU A 154 4.99 -10.57 -2.78
N ALA A 155 4.25 -9.56 -2.35
CA ALA A 155 4.83 -8.28 -1.94
C ALA A 155 5.75 -8.42 -0.72
N ILE A 156 5.39 -9.25 0.27
CA ILE A 156 6.24 -9.52 1.43
C ILE A 156 7.52 -10.25 1.01
N LYS A 157 7.39 -11.33 0.20
CA LYS A 157 8.53 -12.15 -0.26
C LYS A 157 9.51 -11.39 -1.14
N GLU A 158 9.01 -10.48 -1.96
CA GLU A 158 9.83 -9.64 -2.85
C GLU A 158 10.22 -8.29 -2.25
N ASP A 159 9.90 -8.05 -0.96
CA ASP A 159 10.16 -6.78 -0.26
C ASP A 159 9.61 -5.57 -1.05
N GLY A 160 8.42 -5.72 -1.65
CA GLY A 160 7.80 -4.80 -2.60
C GLY A 160 6.75 -3.87 -2.00
N PHE A 161 6.01 -3.18 -2.87
CA PHE A 161 4.87 -2.36 -2.47
C PHE A 161 3.59 -3.17 -2.56
N PHE A 162 2.75 -3.10 -1.53
CA PHE A 162 1.40 -3.63 -1.53
C PHE A 162 0.37 -2.48 -1.47
N LEU A 163 -0.61 -2.50 -2.37
CA LEU A 163 -1.66 -1.49 -2.48
C LEU A 163 -3.04 -2.13 -2.38
N LEU A 164 -3.83 -1.68 -1.40
CA LEU A 164 -5.27 -1.95 -1.31
C LEU A 164 -6.05 -0.75 -1.84
N ASP A 165 -6.61 -0.89 -3.03
CA ASP A 165 -7.41 0.19 -3.63
C ASP A 165 -8.88 0.06 -3.22
N GLU A 166 -9.55 1.19 -2.96
CA GLU A 166 -10.93 1.26 -2.45
C GLU A 166 -11.19 0.40 -1.19
N ILE A 167 -10.26 0.42 -0.23
CA ILE A 167 -10.28 -0.44 0.97
C ILE A 167 -11.60 -0.38 1.77
N SER A 168 -12.33 0.74 1.69
CA SER A 168 -13.66 0.91 2.29
C SER A 168 -14.75 -0.03 1.77
N LEU A 169 -14.49 -0.74 0.66
CA LEU A 169 -15.41 -1.72 0.07
C LEU A 169 -15.19 -3.14 0.59
N ALA A 170 -14.08 -3.41 1.27
CA ALA A 170 -13.81 -4.72 1.86
C ALA A 170 -14.48 -4.84 3.24
N ASP A 171 -14.84 -6.08 3.61
CA ASP A 171 -15.36 -6.37 4.94
C ASP A 171 -14.28 -6.29 6.02
N ASP A 172 -14.66 -5.83 7.21
CA ASP A 172 -13.75 -5.67 8.36
C ASP A 172 -13.01 -6.99 8.68
N SER A 173 -13.71 -8.13 8.63
CA SER A 173 -13.13 -9.44 8.93
C SER A 173 -12.01 -9.85 7.96
N VAL A 174 -12.09 -9.37 6.71
CA VAL A 174 -11.07 -9.59 5.68
C VAL A 174 -9.87 -8.68 5.96
N LEU A 175 -10.12 -7.43 6.33
CA LEU A 175 -9.08 -6.45 6.66
C LEU A 175 -8.35 -6.79 7.97
N GLU A 176 -9.00 -7.44 8.93
CA GLU A 176 -8.38 -7.90 10.18
C GLU A 176 -7.16 -8.81 9.94
N ARG A 177 -7.12 -9.55 8.81
CA ARG A 177 -5.96 -10.37 8.43
C ARG A 177 -4.71 -9.54 8.08
N LEU A 178 -4.84 -8.23 7.91
CA LEU A 178 -3.73 -7.32 7.63
C LEU A 178 -3.07 -6.76 8.89
N ASN A 179 -3.73 -6.83 10.06
CA ASN A 179 -3.29 -6.16 11.29
C ASN A 179 -1.84 -6.51 11.66
N SER A 180 -1.46 -7.79 11.60
CA SER A 180 -0.10 -8.24 11.94
C SER A 180 0.97 -7.68 10.99
N VAL A 181 0.60 -7.37 9.74
CA VAL A 181 1.51 -6.76 8.76
C VAL A 181 1.59 -5.23 8.92
N LEU A 182 0.61 -4.63 9.59
CA LEU A 182 0.60 -3.21 9.94
C LEU A 182 1.35 -2.91 11.24
N GLU A 183 1.59 -3.94 12.06
CA GLU A 183 2.43 -3.86 13.26
C GLU A 183 3.92 -3.68 12.93
N VAL A 184 4.71 -3.37 13.96
CA VAL A 184 6.15 -3.07 13.83
C VAL A 184 6.94 -4.22 13.22
N GLU A 185 6.60 -5.47 13.56
CA GLU A 185 7.28 -6.67 13.08
C GLU A 185 6.90 -7.03 11.64
N LYS A 186 5.78 -6.48 11.13
CA LYS A 186 5.26 -6.72 9.77
C LYS A 186 5.24 -8.20 9.40
N SER A 187 4.65 -9.02 10.26
CA SER A 187 4.64 -10.46 10.13
C SER A 187 3.29 -10.97 9.63
N LEU A 188 3.29 -12.10 8.93
CA LEU A 188 2.10 -12.72 8.38
C LEU A 188 2.18 -14.24 8.55
N VAL A 189 1.21 -14.79 9.27
CA VAL A 189 1.04 -16.23 9.43
C VAL A 189 0.11 -16.74 8.33
N LEU A 190 0.60 -17.67 7.50
CA LEU A 190 -0.17 -18.32 6.43
C LEU A 190 -0.78 -19.64 6.90
N ALA A 191 -1.78 -19.55 7.77
CA ALA A 191 -2.51 -20.71 8.28
C ALA A 191 -3.27 -21.45 7.16
N GLU A 192 -3.72 -20.72 6.14
CA GLU A 192 -4.53 -21.21 5.03
C GLU A 192 -3.73 -22.09 4.05
N LYS A 193 -2.40 -21.95 4.03
CA LYS A 193 -1.55 -22.76 3.16
C LYS A 193 -1.59 -24.23 3.54
N GLY A 194 -1.62 -24.50 4.85
CA GLY A 194 -1.52 -25.84 5.41
C GLY A 194 -0.33 -26.61 4.84
N SER A 195 -0.23 -27.88 5.20
CA SER A 195 0.58 -28.81 4.42
C SER A 195 -0.31 -29.93 3.96
N LEU A 196 -0.41 -30.06 2.64
CA LEU A 196 -1.17 -31.13 2.01
C LEU A 196 -0.46 -32.49 2.17
N GLU A 197 0.82 -32.51 2.58
CA GLU A 197 1.67 -33.69 2.47
C GLU A 197 2.50 -34.02 3.75
N ASP A 198 2.78 -33.09 4.65
CA ASP A 198 3.65 -33.34 5.82
C ASP A 198 2.93 -33.26 7.17
N LYS A 199 2.99 -34.35 7.95
CA LYS A 199 2.41 -34.46 9.31
C LYS A 199 3.12 -33.60 10.37
N ASP A 200 4.27 -33.00 10.03
CA ASP A 200 5.08 -32.13 10.90
C ASP A 200 5.17 -30.68 10.38
N SER A 201 4.29 -30.26 9.47
CA SER A 201 4.41 -28.92 8.91
C SER A 201 4.08 -27.82 9.90
N GLU A 202 5.14 -27.10 10.24
CA GLU A 202 5.09 -25.78 10.88
C GLU A 202 4.31 -24.80 9.99
N VAL A 203 3.49 -23.97 10.63
CA VAL A 203 2.76 -22.89 9.95
C VAL A 203 3.77 -21.90 9.35
N GLU A 204 3.66 -21.59 8.06
CA GLU A 204 4.58 -20.66 7.40
C GLU A 204 4.39 -19.25 7.97
N LEU A 205 5.43 -18.74 8.64
CA LEU A 205 5.53 -17.37 9.12
C LEU A 205 6.38 -16.57 8.13
N LEU A 206 5.81 -15.50 7.59
CA LEU A 206 6.51 -14.54 6.75
C LEU A 206 6.78 -13.26 7.55
N THR A 207 7.97 -12.70 7.38
CA THR A 207 8.34 -11.39 7.96
C THR A 207 8.74 -10.47 6.83
N ALA A 208 8.10 -9.31 6.73
CA ALA A 208 8.39 -8.36 5.68
C ALA A 208 9.76 -7.71 5.86
N GLY A 209 10.44 -7.46 4.74
CA GLY A 209 11.72 -6.76 4.75
C GLY A 209 11.58 -5.26 5.06
N GLN A 210 12.73 -4.59 5.14
CA GLN A 210 12.79 -3.17 5.48
C GLN A 210 12.30 -2.26 4.34
N LYS A 211 12.24 -2.75 3.10
CA LYS A 211 11.80 -1.95 1.96
C LYS A 211 10.34 -2.19 1.60
N PHE A 212 9.68 -3.16 2.23
CA PHE A 212 8.26 -3.42 2.07
C PHE A 212 7.44 -2.22 2.52
N ARG A 213 6.43 -1.86 1.73
CA ARG A 213 5.54 -0.72 1.98
C ARG A 213 4.09 -1.12 1.76
N ILE A 214 3.22 -0.75 2.69
CA ILE A 214 1.77 -0.91 2.56
C ILE A 214 1.15 0.46 2.31
N LEU A 215 0.34 0.53 1.26
CA LEU A 215 -0.51 1.68 0.95
C LEU A 215 -1.96 1.22 0.79
N ALA A 216 -2.89 2.10 1.11
CA ALA A 216 -4.30 1.91 0.86
C ALA A 216 -4.92 3.20 0.32
N THR A 217 -5.99 3.08 -0.45
CA THR A 217 -6.79 4.23 -0.88
C THR A 217 -8.27 4.00 -0.62
N MET A 218 -9.00 5.09 -0.38
CA MET A 218 -10.46 5.11 -0.36
C MET A 218 -11.00 6.48 -0.76
N ASN A 219 -12.27 6.51 -1.12
CA ASN A 219 -13.02 7.75 -1.22
C ASN A 219 -13.62 8.12 0.15
N PRO A 220 -13.78 9.42 0.46
CA PRO A 220 -14.40 9.86 1.71
C PRO A 220 -15.85 9.36 1.84
N GLY A 221 -16.29 9.09 3.07
CA GLY A 221 -17.66 8.65 3.37
C GLY A 221 -18.70 9.71 2.97
N GLY A 222 -19.62 9.33 2.08
CA GLY A 222 -20.65 10.19 1.50
C GLY A 222 -21.30 9.58 0.25
N ASP A 223 -20.53 8.77 -0.49
CA ASP A 223 -21.04 7.96 -1.60
C ASP A 223 -21.57 6.61 -1.11
N PHE A 224 -22.72 6.20 -1.65
CA PHE A 224 -23.49 5.01 -1.30
C PHE A 224 -22.60 3.77 -1.04
N GLY A 225 -22.73 3.17 0.15
CA GLY A 225 -22.15 1.87 0.49
C GLY A 225 -20.76 1.88 1.15
N LYS A 226 -20.15 3.05 1.39
CA LYS A 226 -18.79 3.13 1.97
C LYS A 226 -18.83 3.35 3.50
N LYS A 227 -18.22 2.44 4.25
CA LYS A 227 -18.02 2.55 5.72
C LYS A 227 -16.65 3.18 6.03
N GLU A 228 -16.57 3.92 7.13
CA GLU A 228 -15.27 4.35 7.67
C GLU A 228 -14.50 3.13 8.17
N VAL A 229 -13.21 3.05 7.83
CA VAL A 229 -12.35 1.96 8.33
C VAL A 229 -12.10 2.18 9.82
N LYS A 230 -12.29 1.13 10.61
CA LYS A 230 -12.08 1.17 12.05
C LYS A 230 -10.62 1.53 12.38
N PRO A 231 -10.38 2.32 13.44
CA PRO A 231 -9.03 2.43 13.99
C PRO A 231 -8.55 1.04 14.41
N CYS A 232 -7.32 0.66 14.05
CA CYS A 232 -6.69 -0.52 14.62
C CYS A 232 -6.65 -0.35 16.15
N SER A 233 -7.23 -1.32 16.86
CA SER A 233 -7.33 -1.39 18.33
C SER A 233 -5.99 -1.71 18.98
#